data_AF-H2YUD7-F1
#
_entry.id   AF-H2YUD7-F1
#
_cell.length_a   1.000
_cell.length_b   1.000
_cell.length_c   1.000
_cell.angle_alpha   90.00
_cell.angle_beta   90.00
_cell.angle_gamma   90.00
#
_symmetry.space_group_name_H-M   'P 1'
#
loop_
_entity.id
_entity.type
_entity.pdbx_description
1 polymer ?
#
loop_
_entity_poly.entity_id
_entity_poly.type
_entity_poly.pdbx_seq_one_letter_code
_entity_poly.pdbx_strand_id
1 'polypeptide(L)'
;MGEADADRAGLVPTHAYAVLDVQVVRGLKLLQLKNPWSHLRWKGNYSAHDDAHWTPELRKALNYDNQLAKEFDNGVFWIDWDSALHFYDTFYINWNPDLFPKTTCRHASWLAKDGPTRDSYSLGNNPQYRLEVRNKKATVVWVLLTRHITEKEDFAENKEFITLLVYLNDGKKVYYPYSPPPHIDGVRINSPHYLTRIQVPENGPHRYTLVVSQYEKHKNIRYTLRVYSLVEFKFNNIEDPYRLKKRIQGEWTAS
;
A
#
# COMPACT_ATOMS: atom_id res chain seq x y z
N MET A 1 6.25 -21.04 -2.61
CA MET A 1 7.44 -21.83 -2.98
C MET A 1 7.70 -22.87 -1.89
N GLY A 2 7.90 -24.14 -2.25
CA GLY A 2 8.32 -25.18 -1.28
C GLY A 2 9.80 -25.09 -0.94
N GLU A 3 10.22 -25.65 0.20
CA GLU A 3 11.60 -25.57 0.70
C GLU A 3 12.63 -26.14 -0.30
N ALA A 4 12.34 -27.29 -0.91
CA ALA A 4 13.20 -27.91 -1.92
C ALA A 4 13.39 -27.05 -3.20
N ASP A 5 12.34 -26.34 -3.64
CA ASP A 5 12.44 -25.43 -4.78
C ASP A 5 13.27 -24.19 -4.43
N ALA A 6 13.18 -23.71 -3.19
CA ALA A 6 13.94 -22.59 -2.67
C ALA A 6 15.44 -22.90 -2.57
N ASP A 7 15.78 -24.07 -2.03
CA ASP A 7 17.16 -24.55 -1.94
C ASP A 7 17.80 -24.75 -3.31
N ARG A 8 17.03 -25.29 -4.27
CA ARG A 8 17.43 -25.43 -5.67
C ARG A 8 17.68 -24.07 -6.31
N ALA A 9 16.79 -23.11 -6.08
CA ALA A 9 16.91 -21.75 -6.57
C ALA A 9 18.02 -20.94 -5.87
N GLY A 10 18.43 -21.34 -4.66
CA GLY A 10 19.33 -20.55 -3.82
C GLY A 10 18.65 -19.33 -3.19
N LEU A 11 17.33 -19.41 -2.98
CA LEU A 11 16.52 -18.37 -2.35
C LEU A 11 16.00 -18.86 -1.01
N VAL A 12 15.84 -17.95 -0.07
CA VAL A 12 15.31 -18.24 1.27
C VAL A 12 13.81 -17.91 1.28
N PRO A 13 12.93 -18.87 1.61
CA PRO A 13 11.50 -18.60 1.72
C PRO A 13 11.19 -17.55 2.78
N THR A 14 10.14 -16.76 2.58
CA THR A 14 9.65 -15.75 3.56
C THR A 14 10.71 -14.75 4.01
N HIS A 15 11.70 -14.47 3.17
CA HIS A 15 12.83 -13.60 3.46
C HIS A 15 12.86 -12.38 2.54
N ALA A 16 13.28 -11.24 3.08
CA ALA A 16 13.36 -9.99 2.33
C ALA A 16 14.72 -9.84 1.66
N TYR A 17 14.71 -9.45 0.39
CA TYR A 17 15.89 -9.12 -0.39
C TYR A 17 15.84 -7.64 -0.78
N ALA A 18 16.99 -6.96 -0.74
CA ALA A 18 17.08 -5.56 -1.18
C ALA A 18 17.34 -5.51 -2.68
N VAL A 19 16.56 -4.72 -3.44
CA VAL A 19 16.87 -4.39 -4.83
C VAL A 19 17.93 -3.29 -4.83
N LEU A 20 19.11 -3.59 -5.37
CA LEU A 20 20.23 -2.66 -5.46
C LEU A 20 20.25 -1.91 -6.80
N ASP A 21 19.89 -2.60 -7.88
CA ASP A 21 19.92 -2.04 -9.23
C ASP A 21 18.87 -2.69 -10.15
N VAL A 22 18.42 -1.95 -11.16
CA VAL A 22 17.46 -2.36 -12.18
C VAL A 22 17.97 -1.93 -13.54
N GLN A 23 18.32 -2.88 -14.40
CA GLN A 23 18.96 -2.61 -15.69
C GLN A 23 18.19 -3.24 -16.85
N VAL A 24 18.22 -2.55 -18.00
CA VAL A 24 17.73 -3.08 -19.27
C VAL A 24 18.87 -3.06 -20.28
N VAL A 25 19.39 -4.23 -20.64
CA VAL A 25 20.51 -4.36 -21.57
C VAL A 25 20.05 -5.16 -22.79
N ARG A 26 19.98 -4.51 -23.96
CA ARG A 26 19.54 -5.14 -25.22
C ARG A 26 18.17 -5.86 -25.12
N GLY A 27 17.25 -5.29 -24.34
CA GLY A 27 15.91 -5.84 -24.13
C GLY A 27 15.81 -6.85 -22.97
N LEU A 28 16.94 -7.35 -22.45
CA LEU A 28 16.98 -8.18 -21.24
C LEU A 28 16.81 -7.30 -19.99
N LYS A 29 15.84 -7.63 -19.14
CA LYS A 29 15.55 -6.93 -17.89
C LYS A 29 16.15 -7.71 -16.72
N LEU A 30 17.04 -7.08 -15.98
CA LEU A 30 17.76 -7.68 -14.86
C LEU A 30 17.57 -6.86 -13.59
N LEU A 31 17.45 -7.56 -12.47
CA LEU A 31 17.45 -7.00 -11.12
C LEU A 31 18.71 -7.46 -10.39
N GLN A 32 19.39 -6.53 -9.73
CA GLN A 32 20.44 -6.88 -8.78
C GLN A 32 19.82 -6.92 -7.38
N LEU A 33 19.85 -8.10 -6.76
CA LEU A 33 19.30 -8.32 -5.42
C LEU A 33 20.44 -8.56 -4.43
N LYS A 34 20.21 -8.18 -3.17
CA LYS A 34 21.08 -8.50 -2.03
C LYS A 34 20.32 -9.27 -0.97
N ASN A 35 20.85 -10.44 -0.62
CA ASN A 35 20.53 -11.14 0.62
C ASN A 35 21.14 -10.37 1.81
N PRO A 36 20.33 -9.89 2.78
CA PRO A 36 20.83 -9.23 3.98
C PRO A 36 21.80 -10.07 4.82
N TRP A 37 21.66 -11.41 4.79
CA TRP A 37 22.58 -12.30 5.48
C TRP A 37 23.96 -12.39 4.84
N SER A 38 24.13 -11.75 3.68
CA SER A 38 25.39 -11.66 2.94
C SER A 38 26.00 -13.03 2.56
N HIS A 39 25.17 -14.05 2.45
CA HIS A 39 25.45 -15.37 1.89
C HIS A 39 24.15 -15.93 1.28
N LEU A 40 24.20 -17.08 0.58
CA LEU A 40 23.07 -17.72 -0.11
C LEU A 40 22.50 -16.84 -1.23
N ARG A 41 22.91 -17.17 -2.46
CA ARG A 41 22.56 -16.46 -3.68
C ARG A 41 21.77 -17.33 -4.64
N TRP A 42 21.05 -16.65 -5.51
CA TRP A 42 20.42 -17.21 -6.70
C TRP A 42 21.37 -18.13 -7.48
N LYS A 43 20.87 -19.32 -7.86
CA LYS A 43 21.59 -20.38 -8.56
C LYS A 43 21.10 -20.61 -10.00
N GLY A 44 20.09 -19.88 -10.45
CA GLY A 44 19.55 -20.00 -11.80
C GLY A 44 20.22 -19.09 -12.82
N ASN A 45 19.46 -18.62 -13.80
CA ASN A 45 19.95 -17.78 -14.90
C ASN A 45 20.61 -16.50 -14.38
N TYR A 46 21.78 -16.14 -14.92
CA TYR A 46 22.58 -15.00 -14.48
C TYR A 46 23.11 -15.12 -13.03
N SER A 47 23.18 -16.33 -12.48
CA SER A 47 23.93 -16.60 -11.24
C SER A 47 25.44 -16.56 -11.46
N ALA A 48 26.23 -16.59 -10.38
CA ALA A 48 27.69 -16.63 -10.46
C ALA A 48 28.23 -17.90 -11.16
N HIS A 49 27.46 -19.00 -11.19
CA HIS A 49 27.88 -20.25 -11.84
C HIS A 49 27.27 -20.43 -13.24
N ASP A 50 26.51 -19.46 -13.74
CA ASP A 50 25.86 -19.53 -15.05
C ASP A 50 26.76 -18.97 -16.16
N ASP A 51 27.67 -19.80 -16.66
CA ASP A 51 28.55 -19.40 -17.77
C ASP A 51 27.82 -19.33 -19.13
N ALA A 52 26.58 -19.84 -19.23
CA ALA A 52 25.84 -19.89 -20.48
C ALA A 52 25.17 -18.56 -20.85
N HIS A 53 24.55 -17.89 -19.87
CA HIS A 53 23.86 -16.61 -20.14
C HIS A 53 24.78 -15.39 -19.98
N TRP A 54 25.91 -15.50 -19.26
CA TRP A 54 26.85 -14.40 -19.10
C TRP A 54 27.74 -14.17 -20.33
N THR A 55 27.28 -13.31 -21.25
CA THR A 55 28.12 -12.86 -22.38
C THR A 55 29.17 -11.82 -21.95
N PRO A 56 30.32 -11.70 -22.65
CA PRO A 56 31.29 -10.63 -22.39
C PRO A 56 30.69 -9.22 -22.45
N GLU A 57 29.77 -8.97 -23.38
CA GLU A 57 29.11 -7.68 -23.55
C GLU A 57 28.20 -7.37 -22.36
N LEU A 58 27.45 -8.36 -21.88
CA LEU A 58 26.55 -8.18 -20.75
C LEU A 58 27.34 -7.95 -19.45
N ARG A 59 28.41 -8.71 -19.23
CA ARG A 59 29.33 -8.51 -18.10
C ARG A 59 29.92 -7.11 -18.09
N LYS A 60 30.37 -6.62 -19.25
CA LYS A 60 30.88 -5.25 -19.40
C LYS A 60 29.79 -4.21 -19.12
N ALA A 61 28.57 -4.41 -19.62
CA ALA A 61 27.47 -3.46 -19.45
C ALA A 61 27.03 -3.33 -17.98
N LEU A 62 27.05 -4.43 -17.22
CA LEU A 62 26.66 -4.45 -15.81
C LEU A 62 27.84 -4.28 -14.84
N ASN A 63 29.05 -4.06 -15.36
CA ASN A 63 30.29 -4.08 -14.58
C ASN A 63 30.39 -5.32 -13.66
N TYR A 64 30.04 -6.49 -14.20
CA TYR A 64 29.94 -7.74 -13.45
C TYR A 64 31.17 -8.61 -13.66
N ASP A 65 31.89 -8.89 -12.57
CA ASP A 65 33.01 -9.85 -12.55
C ASP A 65 32.52 -11.22 -12.06
N ASN A 66 32.39 -12.14 -13.00
CA ASN A 66 31.91 -13.49 -12.71
C ASN A 66 32.92 -14.33 -11.91
N GLN A 67 34.24 -14.13 -12.10
CA GLN A 67 35.24 -14.92 -11.38
C GLN A 67 35.26 -14.53 -9.91
N LEU A 68 35.28 -13.24 -9.63
CA LEU A 68 35.17 -12.72 -8.27
C LEU A 68 33.86 -13.15 -7.62
N ALA A 69 32.76 -13.15 -8.38
CA ALA A 69 31.47 -13.62 -7.87
C ALA A 69 31.46 -15.12 -7.53
N LYS A 70 32.23 -15.98 -8.22
CA LYS A 70 32.37 -17.41 -7.87
C LYS A 70 33.18 -17.62 -6.60
N GLU A 71 34.22 -16.81 -6.39
CA GLU A 71 35.12 -16.93 -5.24
C GLU A 71 34.54 -16.35 -3.96
N PHE A 72 33.76 -15.26 -4.06
CA PHE A 72 33.24 -14.53 -2.91
C PHE A 72 31.72 -14.40 -2.93
N ASP A 73 31.06 -15.08 -1.99
CA ASP A 73 29.64 -14.90 -1.72
C ASP A 73 29.42 -13.79 -0.70
N ASN A 74 28.88 -12.67 -1.17
CA ASN A 74 28.46 -11.53 -0.35
C ASN A 74 26.92 -11.34 -0.34
N GLY A 75 26.19 -12.34 -0.82
CA GLY A 75 24.74 -12.32 -0.96
C GLY A 75 24.21 -11.45 -2.11
N VAL A 76 25.05 -10.82 -2.93
CA VAL A 76 24.62 -10.00 -4.09
C VAL A 76 24.59 -10.85 -5.35
N PHE A 77 23.49 -10.79 -6.10
CA PHE A 77 23.31 -11.54 -7.35
C PHE A 77 22.41 -10.81 -8.33
N TRP A 78 22.57 -11.14 -9.61
CA TRP A 78 21.63 -10.75 -10.67
C TRP A 78 20.59 -11.85 -10.88
N ILE A 79 19.37 -11.45 -11.21
CA ILE A 79 18.28 -12.33 -11.60
C ILE A 79 17.52 -11.68 -12.75
N ASP A 80 17.06 -12.47 -13.72
CA ASP A 80 16.21 -11.96 -14.78
C ASP A 80 14.79 -11.70 -14.31
N TRP A 81 14.11 -10.80 -15.01
CA TRP A 81 12.76 -10.38 -14.66
C TRP A 81 11.75 -11.54 -14.62
N ASP A 82 11.85 -12.51 -15.53
CA ASP A 82 10.90 -13.62 -15.59
C ASP A 82 11.12 -14.57 -14.40
N SER A 83 12.38 -14.85 -14.05
CA SER A 83 12.72 -15.57 -12.80
C SER A 83 12.26 -14.80 -11.57
N ALA A 84 12.46 -13.48 -11.50
CA ALA A 84 12.00 -12.68 -10.37
C ALA A 84 10.47 -12.77 -10.18
N LEU A 85 9.70 -12.68 -11.27
CA LEU A 85 8.25 -12.84 -11.23
C LEU A 85 7.80 -14.26 -10.85
N HIS A 86 8.61 -15.28 -11.16
CA HIS A 86 8.32 -16.65 -10.80
C HIS A 86 8.52 -16.92 -9.29
N PHE A 87 9.56 -16.32 -8.69
CA PHE A 87 9.99 -16.65 -7.33
C PHE A 87 9.53 -15.66 -6.26
N TYR A 88 9.22 -14.41 -6.62
CA TYR A 88 8.83 -13.37 -5.66
C TYR A 88 7.36 -12.96 -5.82
N ASP A 89 6.62 -13.01 -4.70
CA ASP A 89 5.20 -12.67 -4.67
C ASP A 89 4.93 -11.17 -4.46
N THR A 90 5.90 -10.41 -3.92
CA THR A 90 5.67 -9.03 -3.48
C THR A 90 6.90 -8.14 -3.63
N PHE A 91 6.68 -6.93 -4.12
CA PHE A 91 7.67 -5.84 -4.15
C PHE A 91 7.26 -4.72 -3.21
N TYR A 92 8.16 -4.32 -2.32
CA TYR A 92 8.00 -3.13 -1.49
C TYR A 92 8.74 -1.96 -2.13
N ILE A 93 7.99 -0.93 -2.52
CA ILE A 93 8.53 0.25 -3.19
C ILE A 93 8.22 1.47 -2.33
N ASN A 94 9.25 2.25 -2.02
CA ASN A 94 9.11 3.58 -1.46
C ASN A 94 9.39 4.60 -2.57
N TRP A 95 8.56 5.61 -2.68
CA TRP A 95 8.81 6.75 -3.57
C TRP A 95 9.43 7.91 -2.80
N ASN A 96 10.17 8.77 -3.51
CA ASN A 96 10.57 10.06 -2.96
C ASN A 96 9.30 10.93 -2.76
N PRO A 97 8.96 11.36 -1.53
CA PRO A 97 7.82 12.25 -1.28
C PRO A 97 7.87 13.57 -2.07
N ASP A 98 9.07 14.05 -2.40
CA ASP A 98 9.29 15.31 -3.15
C ASP A 98 8.76 15.25 -4.58
N LEU A 99 8.41 14.07 -5.09
CA LEU A 99 7.70 13.90 -6.36
C LEU A 99 6.33 14.60 -6.36
N PHE A 100 5.77 14.89 -5.19
CA PHE A 100 4.46 15.52 -5.03
C PHE A 100 4.58 16.90 -4.37
N PRO A 101 4.55 17.99 -5.15
CA PRO A 101 4.72 19.35 -4.63
C PRO A 101 3.56 19.78 -3.72
N LYS A 102 2.41 19.09 -3.78
CA LYS A 102 1.24 19.35 -2.95
C LYS A 102 0.99 18.13 -2.08
N THR A 103 1.29 18.26 -0.79
CA THR A 103 1.02 17.22 0.20
C THR A 103 0.53 17.81 1.51
N THR A 104 -0.30 17.05 2.21
CA THR A 104 -0.71 17.35 3.59
C THR A 104 -0.97 16.03 4.31
N CYS A 105 -0.91 16.05 5.64
CA CYS A 105 -1.31 14.92 6.44
C CYS A 105 -2.23 15.33 7.59
N ARG A 106 -3.09 14.41 7.99
CA ARG A 106 -3.94 14.53 9.18
C ARG A 106 -3.75 13.34 10.07
N HIS A 107 -3.48 13.60 11.33
CA HIS A 107 -3.42 12.59 12.38
C HIS A 107 -4.77 12.56 13.10
N ALA A 108 -5.27 11.36 13.37
CA ALA A 108 -6.54 11.19 14.06
C ALA A 108 -6.55 9.90 14.89
N SER A 109 -7.49 9.84 15.83
CA SER A 109 -7.80 8.65 16.61
C SER A 109 -9.27 8.27 16.40
N TRP A 110 -9.54 6.98 16.22
CA TRP A 110 -10.87 6.40 16.20
C TRP A 110 -10.99 5.42 17.37
N LEU A 111 -11.78 5.77 18.38
CA LEU A 111 -11.84 4.99 19.61
C LEU A 111 -12.72 3.75 19.43
N ALA A 112 -12.42 2.67 20.15
CA ALA A 112 -13.17 1.42 20.11
C ALA A 112 -14.66 1.61 20.46
N LYS A 113 -15.00 2.59 21.27
CA LYS A 113 -16.38 2.93 21.66
C LYS A 113 -17.20 3.64 20.57
N ASP A 114 -16.56 4.20 19.54
CA ASP A 114 -17.23 5.10 18.57
C ASP A 114 -17.80 4.36 17.36
N GLY A 115 -19.12 4.17 17.31
CA GLY A 115 -19.76 3.44 16.21
C GLY A 115 -19.75 1.93 16.39
N PRO A 116 -20.34 1.18 15.45
CA PRO A 116 -20.47 -0.27 15.58
C PRO A 116 -19.12 -0.98 15.42
N THR A 117 -18.99 -2.17 16.00
CA THR A 117 -17.83 -3.05 15.77
C THR A 117 -17.71 -3.42 14.28
N ARG A 118 -18.84 -3.68 13.62
CA ARG A 118 -18.92 -3.93 12.18
C ARG A 118 -19.60 -2.78 11.48
N ASP A 119 -18.93 -2.22 10.48
CA ASP A 119 -19.44 -1.11 9.69
C ASP A 119 -20.19 -1.56 8.41
N SER A 120 -20.57 -2.86 8.35
CA SER A 120 -21.28 -3.49 7.23
C SER A 120 -22.66 -2.90 6.94
N TYR A 121 -23.29 -2.27 7.93
CA TYR A 121 -24.62 -1.68 7.81
C TYR A 121 -24.62 -0.15 7.89
N SER A 122 -23.60 0.45 8.51
CA SER A 122 -23.53 1.91 8.67
C SER A 122 -22.10 2.41 8.77
N LEU A 123 -21.79 3.45 7.97
CA LEU A 123 -20.53 4.21 8.00
C LEU A 123 -20.67 5.56 8.71
N GLY A 124 -21.85 5.90 9.21
CA GLY A 124 -22.13 7.26 9.72
C GLY A 124 -21.26 7.69 10.90
N ASN A 125 -20.71 6.72 11.64
CA ASN A 125 -19.81 6.94 12.77
C ASN A 125 -18.32 6.76 12.43
N ASN A 126 -18.02 6.26 11.23
CA ASN A 126 -16.64 6.12 10.79
C ASN A 126 -16.03 7.51 10.56
N PRO A 127 -14.71 7.68 10.71
CA PRO A 127 -14.05 8.90 10.31
C PRO A 127 -14.18 9.13 8.80
N GLN A 128 -14.66 10.32 8.42
CA GLN A 128 -14.85 10.71 7.03
C GLN A 128 -14.24 12.07 6.73
N TYR A 129 -13.66 12.18 5.54
CA TYR A 129 -12.96 13.36 5.08
C TYR A 129 -13.39 13.75 3.68
N ARG A 130 -13.44 15.04 3.43
CA ARG A 130 -13.70 15.61 2.12
C ARG A 130 -12.39 15.96 1.43
N LEU A 131 -12.21 15.46 0.21
CA LEU A 131 -11.12 15.82 -0.69
C LEU A 131 -11.71 16.57 -1.90
N GLU A 132 -11.32 17.83 -2.09
CA GLU A 132 -11.65 18.62 -3.29
C GLU A 132 -10.37 18.86 -4.09
N VAL A 133 -10.32 18.40 -5.34
CA VAL A 133 -9.16 18.54 -6.24
C VAL A 133 -9.51 19.55 -7.33
N ARG A 134 -8.61 20.52 -7.57
CA ARG A 134 -8.77 21.54 -8.62
C ARG A 134 -7.68 21.39 -9.65
N ASN A 135 -8.08 20.99 -10.86
CA ASN A 135 -7.17 20.69 -11.95
C ASN A 135 -7.75 21.12 -13.29
N LYS A 136 -6.85 21.47 -14.21
CA LYS A 136 -7.20 21.75 -15.61
C LYS A 136 -7.13 20.48 -16.47
N LYS A 137 -6.04 19.71 -16.33
CA LYS A 137 -5.82 18.43 -17.00
C LYS A 137 -6.08 17.26 -16.06
N ALA A 138 -6.43 16.10 -16.60
CA ALA A 138 -6.55 14.87 -15.82
C ALA A 138 -5.27 14.60 -15.01
N THR A 139 -5.44 14.11 -13.79
CA THR A 139 -4.33 13.90 -12.84
C THR A 139 -4.62 12.70 -11.94
N VAL A 140 -3.65 12.37 -11.10
CA VAL A 140 -3.78 11.35 -10.06
C VAL A 140 -3.54 11.97 -8.70
N VAL A 141 -4.33 11.56 -7.71
CA VAL A 141 -4.10 11.85 -6.30
C VAL A 141 -3.91 10.53 -5.56
N TRP A 142 -2.90 10.47 -4.71
CA TRP A 142 -2.63 9.31 -3.87
C TRP A 142 -2.99 9.63 -2.42
N VAL A 143 -3.67 8.70 -1.76
CA VAL A 143 -4.02 8.82 -0.34
C VAL A 143 -3.44 7.63 0.40
N LEU A 144 -2.53 7.91 1.33
CA LEU A 144 -1.90 6.91 2.19
C LEU A 144 -2.55 6.96 3.58
N LEU A 145 -3.23 5.88 3.94
CA LEU A 145 -3.67 5.59 5.30
C LEU A 145 -2.57 4.79 6.01
N THR A 146 -2.02 5.36 7.07
CA THR A 146 -1.03 4.72 7.93
C THR A 146 -1.61 4.53 9.32
N ARG A 147 -1.86 3.28 9.75
CA ARG A 147 -2.14 2.95 11.14
C ARG A 147 -0.87 3.05 11.97
N HIS A 148 -0.99 3.63 13.15
CA HIS A 148 0.09 3.73 14.12
C HIS A 148 0.04 2.52 15.03
N ILE A 149 1.11 1.74 15.02
CA ILE A 149 1.27 0.61 15.92
C ILE A 149 2.10 1.11 17.10
N THR A 150 1.47 1.17 18.28
CA THR A 150 2.09 1.70 19.51
C THR A 150 2.42 0.63 20.53
N GLU A 151 2.00 -0.62 20.28
CA GLU A 151 2.16 -1.76 21.19
C GLU A 151 2.75 -2.94 20.42
N LYS A 152 3.66 -3.69 21.05
CA LYS A 152 4.36 -4.82 20.41
C LYS A 152 3.41 -5.98 20.15
N GLU A 153 2.45 -6.20 21.05
CA GLU A 153 1.44 -7.25 20.97
C GLU A 153 0.51 -7.01 19.78
N ASP A 154 0.18 -5.74 19.50
CA ASP A 154 -0.61 -5.34 18.35
C ASP A 154 0.13 -5.65 17.03
N PHE A 155 1.45 -5.43 16.98
CA PHE A 155 2.27 -5.83 15.84
C PHE A 155 2.36 -7.35 15.67
N ALA A 156 2.51 -8.09 16.78
CA ALA A 156 2.72 -9.54 16.75
C ALA A 156 1.45 -10.31 16.33
N GLU A 157 0.28 -9.92 16.82
CA GLU A 157 -0.98 -10.58 16.46
C GLU A 157 -1.59 -10.05 15.17
N ASN A 158 -1.44 -8.75 14.92
CA ASN A 158 -1.88 -8.05 13.71
C ASN A 158 -3.30 -8.41 13.22
N LYS A 159 -4.27 -8.30 14.14
CA LYS A 159 -5.69 -8.65 13.91
C LYS A 159 -6.54 -7.51 13.35
N GLU A 160 -5.99 -6.29 13.31
CA GLU A 160 -6.71 -5.11 12.87
C GLU A 160 -6.53 -4.92 11.36
N PHE A 161 -7.61 -5.06 10.59
CA PHE A 161 -7.57 -4.83 9.15
C PHE A 161 -8.16 -3.47 8.84
N ILE A 162 -7.39 -2.60 8.21
CA ILE A 162 -7.80 -1.25 7.83
C ILE A 162 -8.03 -1.16 6.32
N THR A 163 -8.84 -0.18 5.92
CA THR A 163 -8.99 0.19 4.52
C THR A 163 -9.43 1.65 4.38
N LEU A 164 -9.34 2.16 3.15
CA LEU A 164 -9.93 3.43 2.76
C LEU A 164 -10.97 3.20 1.66
N LEU A 165 -12.18 3.69 1.89
CA LEU A 165 -13.25 3.72 0.89
C LEU A 165 -13.31 5.12 0.27
N VAL A 166 -13.55 5.19 -1.04
CA VAL A 166 -13.69 6.45 -1.77
C VAL A 166 -15.05 6.52 -2.44
N TYR A 167 -15.78 7.60 -2.22
CA TYR A 167 -17.11 7.84 -2.78
C TYR A 167 -17.14 9.08 -3.69
N LEU A 168 -17.90 8.97 -4.79
CA LEU A 168 -18.22 10.06 -5.71
C LEU A 168 -19.58 10.67 -5.33
N ASN A 169 -19.63 11.38 -4.21
CA ASN A 169 -20.88 11.91 -3.66
C ASN A 169 -20.76 13.40 -3.29
N ASP A 170 -19.96 14.16 -4.04
CA ASP A 170 -19.73 15.61 -3.86
C ASP A 170 -19.13 15.98 -2.49
N GLY A 171 -18.46 15.03 -1.84
CA GLY A 171 -17.86 15.23 -0.52
C GLY A 171 -18.86 15.25 0.64
N LYS A 172 -20.04 14.64 0.45
CA LYS A 172 -21.10 14.53 1.46
C LYS A 172 -20.84 13.36 2.42
N LYS A 173 -21.40 13.42 3.62
CA LYS A 173 -21.32 12.33 4.60
C LYS A 173 -22.00 11.08 4.05
N VAL A 174 -21.34 9.93 4.15
CA VAL A 174 -21.86 8.62 3.75
C VAL A 174 -22.42 7.91 4.98
N TYR A 175 -23.65 7.42 4.90
CA TYR A 175 -24.28 6.68 6.00
C TYR A 175 -24.36 5.19 5.71
N TYR A 176 -24.65 4.82 4.47
CA TYR A 176 -24.84 3.44 4.05
C TYR A 176 -23.71 3.03 3.09
N PRO A 177 -23.01 1.91 3.35
CA PRO A 177 -21.85 1.50 2.54
C PRO A 177 -22.13 1.37 1.04
N TYR A 178 -23.32 0.89 0.67
CA TYR A 178 -23.65 0.59 -0.73
C TYR A 178 -24.74 1.50 -1.32
N SER A 179 -24.99 2.66 -0.69
CA SER A 179 -25.95 3.66 -1.17
C SER A 179 -25.43 5.09 -0.94
N PRO A 180 -24.73 5.70 -1.92
CA PRO A 180 -24.29 5.09 -3.18
C PRO A 180 -23.16 4.06 -2.96
N PRO A 181 -22.91 3.14 -3.91
CA PRO A 181 -21.76 2.25 -3.83
C PRO A 181 -20.44 3.02 -3.83
N PRO A 182 -19.38 2.48 -3.19
CA PRO A 182 -18.05 3.09 -3.23
C PRO A 182 -17.50 3.07 -4.66
N HIS A 183 -16.84 4.16 -5.04
CA HIS A 183 -16.06 4.21 -6.27
C HIS A 183 -14.77 3.39 -6.15
N ILE A 184 -14.17 3.40 -4.96
CA ILE A 184 -13.07 2.50 -4.59
C ILE A 184 -13.46 1.80 -3.30
N ASP A 185 -13.71 0.50 -3.37
CA ASP A 185 -13.92 -0.38 -2.22
C ASP A 185 -12.58 -1.03 -1.86
N GLY A 186 -11.85 -0.39 -0.94
CA GLY A 186 -10.52 -0.85 -0.62
C GLY A 186 -10.53 -2.20 0.10
N VAL A 187 -9.65 -3.11 -0.33
CA VAL A 187 -9.42 -4.38 0.37
C VAL A 187 -8.93 -4.11 1.79
N ARG A 188 -9.56 -4.76 2.77
CA ARG A 188 -9.15 -4.68 4.17
C ARG A 188 -7.87 -5.49 4.35
N ILE A 189 -6.81 -4.82 4.77
CA ILE A 189 -5.49 -5.44 4.96
C ILE A 189 -5.00 -5.17 6.37
N ASN A 190 -4.24 -6.10 6.92
CA ASN A 190 -3.58 -5.96 8.22
C ASN A 190 -2.17 -5.33 8.08
N SER A 191 -1.79 -4.83 6.91
CA SER A 191 -0.61 -3.96 6.80
C SER A 191 -0.89 -2.63 7.51
N PRO A 192 0.10 -2.02 8.18
CA PRO A 192 -0.05 -0.68 8.73
C PRO A 192 -0.28 0.38 7.64
N HIS A 193 -0.01 0.09 6.37
CA HIS A 193 -0.11 1.02 5.26
C HIS A 193 -1.12 0.55 4.22
N TYR A 194 -2.13 1.37 3.96
CA TYR A 194 -3.06 1.21 2.84
C TYR A 194 -2.97 2.43 1.90
N LEU A 195 -2.64 2.19 0.65
CA LEU A 195 -2.44 3.24 -0.35
C LEU A 195 -3.53 3.17 -1.42
N THR A 196 -4.23 4.29 -1.63
CA THR A 196 -5.27 4.43 -2.65
C THR A 196 -4.82 5.38 -3.75
N ARG A 197 -5.06 4.98 -5.00
CA ARG A 197 -4.85 5.81 -6.19
C ARG A 197 -6.19 6.30 -6.73
N ILE A 198 -6.43 7.61 -6.71
CA ILE A 198 -7.64 8.23 -7.25
C ILE A 198 -7.31 8.85 -8.60
N GLN A 199 -7.95 8.37 -9.66
CA GLN A 199 -7.90 9.04 -10.97
C GLN A 199 -8.87 10.23 -10.96
N VAL A 200 -8.36 11.41 -11.27
CA VAL A 200 -9.12 12.66 -11.27
C VAL A 200 -9.30 13.13 -12.71
N PRO A 201 -10.55 13.21 -13.23
CA PRO A 201 -10.82 13.71 -14.57
C PRO A 201 -10.35 15.15 -14.75
N GLU A 202 -10.22 15.63 -15.98
CA GLU A 202 -9.94 17.03 -16.25
C GLU A 202 -11.07 17.97 -15.80
N ASN A 203 -10.80 19.28 -15.78
CA ASN A 203 -11.77 20.33 -15.48
C ASN A 203 -12.52 20.15 -14.15
N GLY A 204 -11.79 20.23 -13.03
CA GLY A 204 -12.37 20.26 -11.68
C GLY A 204 -13.16 21.56 -11.37
N PRO A 205 -13.77 21.66 -10.18
CA PRO A 205 -13.45 20.90 -8.99
C PRO A 205 -14.11 19.51 -8.94
N HIS A 206 -13.31 18.50 -8.57
CA HIS A 206 -13.79 17.15 -8.27
C HIS A 206 -13.80 16.94 -6.77
N ARG A 207 -14.86 16.34 -6.23
CA ARG A 207 -15.07 16.18 -4.79
C ARG A 207 -15.37 14.74 -4.42
N TYR A 208 -14.60 14.24 -3.46
CA TYR A 208 -14.62 12.87 -2.99
C TYR A 208 -14.87 12.85 -1.48
N THR A 209 -15.54 11.79 -1.02
CA THR A 209 -15.58 11.43 0.40
C THR A 209 -14.67 10.23 0.63
N LEU A 210 -13.71 10.40 1.54
CA LEU A 210 -12.78 9.37 2.00
C LEU A 210 -13.29 8.85 3.34
N VAL A 211 -13.56 7.55 3.45
CA VAL A 211 -14.02 6.91 4.69
C VAL A 211 -12.97 5.94 5.17
N VAL A 212 -12.47 6.14 6.38
CA VAL A 212 -11.63 5.14 7.05
C VAL A 212 -12.54 4.02 7.54
N SER A 213 -12.25 2.79 7.13
CA SER A 213 -13.04 1.60 7.48
C SER A 213 -12.11 0.50 7.99
N GLN A 214 -12.69 -0.49 8.66
CA GLN A 214 -11.95 -1.61 9.21
C GLN A 214 -12.75 -2.92 9.19
N TYR A 215 -12.07 -4.03 9.44
CA TYR A 215 -12.71 -5.30 9.77
C TYR A 215 -12.79 -5.44 11.29
N GLU A 216 -14.00 -5.49 11.84
CA GLU A 216 -14.29 -5.74 13.26
C GLU A 216 -13.45 -4.92 14.26
N LYS A 217 -13.93 -3.74 14.64
CA LYS A 217 -13.23 -2.84 15.56
C LYS A 217 -13.15 -3.39 16.99
N HIS A 218 -11.96 -3.81 17.41
CA HIS A 218 -11.72 -4.28 18.79
C HIS A 218 -10.89 -3.32 19.63
N LYS A 219 -10.10 -2.43 19.00
CA LYS A 219 -9.20 -1.50 19.68
C LYS A 219 -9.32 -0.05 19.19
N ASN A 220 -8.67 0.85 19.92
CA ASN A 220 -8.49 2.23 19.47
C ASN A 220 -7.52 2.24 18.29
N ILE A 221 -7.90 2.88 17.18
CA ILE A 221 -7.04 3.04 16.02
C ILE A 221 -6.52 4.47 16.00
N ARG A 222 -5.20 4.62 16.03
CA ARG A 222 -4.51 5.88 15.73
C ARG A 222 -3.97 5.78 14.33
N TYR A 223 -4.15 6.82 13.53
CA TYR A 223 -3.74 6.78 12.13
C TYR A 223 -3.37 8.15 11.57
N THR A 224 -2.73 8.12 10.41
CA THR A 224 -2.46 9.27 9.56
C THR A 224 -3.08 9.06 8.19
N LEU A 225 -3.81 10.05 7.70
CA LEU A 225 -4.13 10.15 6.27
C LEU A 225 -3.22 11.19 5.66
N ARG A 226 -2.43 10.79 4.66
CA ARG A 226 -1.56 11.67 3.90
C ARG A 226 -2.01 11.70 2.44
N VAL A 227 -2.18 12.90 1.91
CA VAL A 227 -2.57 13.12 0.50
C VAL A 227 -1.34 13.59 -0.26
N TYR A 228 -1.13 13.03 -1.44
CA TYR A 228 -0.06 13.39 -2.36
C TYR A 228 -0.66 13.75 -3.72
N SER A 229 -0.32 14.93 -4.24
CA SER A 229 -0.89 15.48 -5.46
C SER A 229 0.12 16.33 -6.22
N LEU A 230 -0.02 16.35 -7.55
CA LEU A 230 0.70 17.28 -8.43
C LEU A 230 -0.01 18.65 -8.55
N VAL A 231 -1.27 18.72 -8.13
CA VAL A 231 -2.14 19.90 -8.23
C VAL A 231 -2.69 20.31 -6.87
N GLU A 232 -3.19 21.54 -6.78
CA GLU A 232 -3.84 22.06 -5.57
C GLU A 232 -5.09 21.26 -5.20
N PHE A 233 -5.27 21.06 -3.90
CA PHE A 233 -6.44 20.38 -3.34
C PHE A 233 -6.80 20.94 -1.96
N LYS A 234 -8.03 20.70 -1.52
CA LYS A 234 -8.49 20.93 -0.14
C LYS A 234 -8.82 19.60 0.50
N PHE A 235 -8.31 19.38 1.72
CA PHE A 235 -8.53 18.15 2.48
C PHE A 235 -9.01 18.48 3.88
N ASN A 236 -10.29 18.21 4.16
CA ASN A 236 -11.00 18.66 5.36
C ASN A 236 -11.85 17.55 5.99
N ASN A 237 -12.30 17.78 7.23
CA ASN A 237 -13.30 16.92 7.85
C ASN A 237 -14.64 17.18 7.15
N ILE A 238 -15.52 16.19 7.13
CA ILE A 238 -16.91 16.42 6.72
C ILE A 238 -17.64 17.10 7.87
N GLU A 239 -18.21 18.27 7.59
CA GLU A 239 -19.10 18.96 8.54
C GLU A 239 -20.41 18.17 8.67
N ASP A 240 -20.86 17.95 9.91
CA ASP A 240 -22.17 17.33 10.12
C ASP A 240 -23.26 18.37 9.85
N PRO A 241 -24.14 18.15 8.85
CA PRO A 241 -25.23 19.09 8.57
C PRO A 241 -26.26 19.12 9.71
N TYR A 242 -26.31 18.08 10.55
CA TYR A 242 -27.31 17.97 11.62
C TYR A 242 -26.78 18.55 12.94
N ARG A 243 -27.25 19.76 13.26
CA ARG A 243 -26.87 20.47 14.50
C ARG A 243 -27.71 20.07 15.73
N LEU A 244 -28.84 19.40 15.52
CA LEU A 244 -29.80 19.08 16.56
C LEU A 244 -29.96 17.57 16.69
N LYS A 245 -29.88 17.06 17.92
CA LYS A 245 -30.09 15.65 18.25
C LYS A 245 -31.15 15.53 19.33
N LYS A 246 -32.20 14.76 19.07
CA LYS A 246 -33.22 14.38 20.06
C LYS A 246 -33.21 12.86 20.22
N ARG A 247 -33.17 12.38 21.47
CA ARG A 247 -33.31 10.95 21.79
C ARG A 247 -34.74 10.73 22.28
N ILE A 248 -35.43 9.75 21.70
CA ILE A 248 -36.75 9.31 22.14
C ILE A 248 -36.57 7.90 22.71
N GLN A 249 -37.09 7.67 23.92
CA GLN A 249 -37.18 6.32 24.49
C GLN A 249 -38.54 5.74 24.12
N GLY A 250 -38.57 4.50 23.66
CA GLY A 250 -39.78 3.78 23.29
C GLY A 250 -39.50 2.28 23.23
N GLU A 251 -40.57 1.49 23.23
CA GLU A 251 -40.54 0.03 23.14
C GLU A 251 -41.52 -0.45 22.05
N TRP A 252 -41.24 -1.60 21.46
CA TRP A 252 -42.17 -2.26 20.55
C TRP A 252 -43.14 -3.09 21.39
N THR A 253 -44.41 -2.70 21.46
CA THR A 253 -45.44 -3.54 22.07
C THR A 253 -46.03 -4.48 21.04
N ALA A 254 -46.27 -5.74 21.42
CA ALA A 254 -47.01 -6.67 20.58
C ALA A 254 -48.43 -6.12 20.33
N SER A 255 -48.90 -6.27 19.09
CA SER A 255 -50.26 -5.91 18.68
C SER A 255 -51.27 -6.95 19.13
#